data_AF-A0A6P1EV19-F1
#
_entry.id   AF-A0A6P1EV19-F1
#
_cell.length_a   1.000
_cell.length_b   1.000
_cell.length_c   1.000
_cell.angle_alpha   90.00
_cell.angle_beta   90.00
_cell.angle_gamma   90.00
#
_symmetry.space_group_name_H-M   'P 1'
#
loop_
_entity.id
_entity.type
_entity.pdbx_description
1 polymer ?
#
loop_
_entity_poly.entity_id
_entity_poly.type
_entity_poly.pdbx_seq_one_letter_code
_entity_poly.pdbx_strand_id
1 'polypeptide(L)'
;MPFWLEIIVNLVFAWLASVGFGLIINVPHRALVLCGVSGSAGWILYWLANRIGIGRLGSNLLGALCVGILGLVFARIKKCPVTVFNIPGVVPLVPGVPAYQAVRAMVEGQLSDAEDLILRVAIVTIAIAMGFMLAQLMGEIFFKTRNNRKNKKNLV
;
A
#
# COMPACT_ATOMS: atom_id res chain seq x y z
N MET A 1 -8.76 -14.55 19.48
CA MET A 1 -8.85 -15.46 18.31
C MET A 1 -7.54 -16.22 18.21
N PRO A 2 -7.51 -17.48 17.72
CA PRO A 2 -6.24 -18.14 17.43
C PRO A 2 -5.46 -17.37 16.35
N PHE A 3 -4.13 -17.31 16.48
CA PHE A 3 -3.26 -16.50 15.63
C PHE A 3 -3.43 -16.78 14.13
N TRP A 4 -3.54 -18.05 13.76
CA TRP A 4 -3.75 -18.48 12.37
C TRP A 4 -5.03 -17.90 11.76
N LEU A 5 -6.09 -17.80 12.57
CA LEU A 5 -7.35 -17.23 12.13
C LEU A 5 -7.25 -15.72 11.91
N GLU A 6 -6.49 -15.01 12.75
CA GLU A 6 -6.24 -13.57 12.54
C GLU A 6 -5.53 -13.30 11.21
N ILE A 7 -4.54 -14.12 10.85
CA ILE A 7 -3.84 -13.99 9.56
C ILE A 7 -4.82 -14.18 8.40
N ILE A 8 -5.63 -15.25 8.45
CA ILE A 8 -6.59 -15.56 7.39
C ILE A 8 -7.60 -14.42 7.23
N VAL A 9 -8.16 -13.94 8.34
CA VAL A 9 -9.12 -12.81 8.33
C VAL A 9 -8.47 -11.56 7.73
N ASN A 10 -7.29 -11.17 8.21
CA ASN A 10 -6.59 -9.99 7.70
C ASN A 10 -6.29 -10.10 6.19
N LEU A 11 -5.84 -11.26 5.72
CA LEU A 11 -5.56 -11.49 4.30
C LEU A 11 -6.83 -11.41 3.44
N VAL A 12 -7.90 -12.08 3.85
CA VAL A 12 -9.16 -12.13 3.07
C VAL A 12 -9.80 -10.74 3.02
N PHE A 13 -9.92 -10.04 4.14
CA PHE A 13 -10.54 -8.72 4.17
C PHE A 13 -9.70 -7.66 3.45
N ALA A 14 -8.37 -7.69 3.57
CA ALA A 14 -7.50 -6.79 2.81
C ALA A 14 -7.57 -7.07 1.30
N TRP A 15 -7.62 -8.35 0.92
CA TRP A 15 -7.80 -8.74 -0.48
C TRP A 15 -9.15 -8.25 -1.02
N LEU A 16 -10.23 -8.48 -0.29
CA LEU A 16 -11.58 -8.03 -0.66
C LEU A 16 -11.67 -6.51 -0.76
N ALA A 17 -11.07 -5.78 0.19
CA ALA A 17 -11.04 -4.31 0.16
C ALA A 17 -10.33 -3.80 -1.11
N SER A 18 -9.16 -4.36 -1.44
CA SER A 18 -8.42 -3.96 -2.63
C SER A 18 -9.09 -4.37 -3.94
N VAL A 19 -9.67 -5.56 -4.02
CA VAL A 19 -10.41 -6.00 -5.22
C VAL A 19 -11.70 -5.21 -5.39
N GLY A 20 -12.45 -5.00 -4.31
CA GLY A 20 -13.68 -4.21 -4.31
C GLY A 20 -13.42 -2.78 -4.76
N PHE A 21 -12.38 -2.14 -4.23
CA PHE A 21 -11.96 -0.81 -4.69
C PHE A 21 -11.48 -0.84 -6.15
N GLY A 22 -10.74 -1.87 -6.55
CA GLY A 22 -10.32 -2.08 -7.94
C GLY A 22 -11.49 -2.18 -8.91
N LEU A 23 -12.59 -2.83 -8.51
CA LEU A 23 -13.83 -2.88 -9.29
C LEU A 23 -14.47 -1.50 -9.41
N ILE A 24 -14.54 -0.72 -8.32
CA ILE A 24 -15.12 0.63 -8.31
C ILE A 24 -14.40 1.54 -9.30
N ILE A 25 -13.08 1.50 -9.33
CA ILE A 25 -12.28 2.34 -10.25
C ILE A 25 -12.08 1.70 -11.64
N ASN A 26 -12.80 0.62 -11.95
CA ASN A 26 -12.81 -0.07 -13.23
C ASN A 26 -11.42 -0.59 -13.69
N VAL A 27 -10.69 -1.25 -12.79
CA VAL A 27 -9.42 -1.95 -13.13
C VAL A 27 -9.69 -3.12 -14.09
N PRO A 28 -8.82 -3.35 -15.09
CA PRO A 28 -8.98 -4.48 -16.02
C PRO A 28 -9.13 -5.82 -15.29
N HIS A 29 -10.12 -6.64 -15.67
CA HIS A 29 -10.41 -7.91 -15.00
C HIS A 29 -9.18 -8.82 -14.84
N ARG A 30 -8.30 -8.85 -15.84
CA ARG A 30 -7.05 -9.63 -15.82
C ARG A 30 -6.04 -9.21 -14.73
N ALA A 31 -6.20 -8.02 -14.15
CA ALA A 31 -5.33 -7.39 -13.16
C ALA A 31 -5.95 -7.38 -11.74
N LEU A 32 -7.26 -7.54 -11.61
CA LEU A 32 -7.98 -7.46 -10.33
C LEU A 32 -7.42 -8.40 -9.25
N VAL A 33 -7.20 -9.67 -9.61
CA VAL A 33 -6.67 -10.67 -8.65
C VAL A 33 -5.32 -10.24 -8.09
N LEU A 34 -4.43 -9.72 -8.95
CA LEU A 34 -3.11 -9.25 -8.54
C LEU A 34 -3.17 -7.94 -7.74
N CYS A 35 -4.20 -7.11 -7.93
CA CYS A 35 -4.45 -5.95 -7.07
C CYS A 35 -4.85 -6.38 -5.66
N GLY A 36 -5.68 -7.41 -5.53
CA GLY A 36 -5.99 -8.00 -4.23
C GLY A 36 -4.75 -8.59 -3.54
N VAL A 37 -3.88 -9.25 -4.31
CA VAL A 37 -2.61 -9.79 -3.79
C VAL A 37 -1.67 -8.68 -3.33
N SER A 38 -1.53 -7.58 -4.07
CA SER A 38 -0.68 -6.46 -3.63
C SER A 38 -1.20 -5.83 -2.34
N GLY A 39 -2.51 -5.63 -2.21
CA GLY A 39 -3.10 -5.04 -1.00
C GLY A 39 -3.06 -5.93 0.22
N SER A 40 -3.35 -7.22 0.06
CA SER A 40 -3.23 -8.20 1.16
C SER A 40 -1.79 -8.36 1.64
N ALA A 41 -0.81 -8.37 0.73
CA ALA A 41 0.61 -8.40 1.08
C ALA A 41 1.08 -7.12 1.80
N GLY A 42 0.63 -5.95 1.33
CA GLY A 42 0.90 -4.68 2.01
C GLY A 42 0.31 -4.63 3.42
N TRP A 43 -0.94 -5.06 3.56
CA TRP A 43 -1.65 -5.09 4.83
C TRP A 43 -1.02 -6.06 5.84
N ILE A 44 -0.68 -7.29 5.42
CA ILE A 44 -0.09 -8.26 6.34
C ILE A 44 1.27 -7.81 6.82
N LEU A 45 2.07 -7.16 5.96
CA LEU A 45 3.36 -6.61 6.36
C LEU A 45 3.20 -5.46 7.35
N TYR A 46 2.25 -4.55 7.10
CA TYR A 46 1.86 -3.52 8.06
C TYR A 46 1.43 -4.12 9.40
N TRP A 47 0.55 -5.12 9.36
CA TRP A 47 -0.02 -5.73 10.56
C TRP A 47 1.04 -6.44 11.41
N LEU A 48 1.94 -7.21 10.76
CA LEU A 48 3.08 -7.85 11.42
C LEU A 48 4.04 -6.81 12.01
N ALA A 49 4.41 -5.79 11.24
CA ALA A 49 5.30 -4.72 11.70
C ALA A 49 4.73 -3.99 12.91
N ASN A 50 3.42 -3.74 12.92
CA ASN A 50 2.74 -3.09 14.03
C ASN A 50 2.71 -4.00 15.28
N ARG A 51 2.55 -5.32 15.12
CA ARG A 51 2.58 -6.28 16.24
C ARG A 51 3.94 -6.36 16.92
N ILE A 52 5.04 -6.19 16.19
CA ILE A 52 6.41 -6.20 16.76
C ILE A 52 6.86 -4.83 17.27
N GLY A 53 5.99 -3.82 17.29
CA GLY A 53 6.27 -2.53 17.92
C GLY A 53 7.05 -1.54 17.06
N ILE A 54 7.14 -1.71 15.74
CA ILE A 54 7.77 -0.74 14.83
C ILE A 54 7.05 0.63 14.84
N GLY A 55 5.80 0.66 15.33
CA GLY A 55 4.98 1.85 15.40
C GLY A 55 4.27 2.17 14.08
N ARG A 56 3.34 3.14 14.12
CA ARG A 56 2.44 3.45 13.01
C ARG A 56 3.18 3.95 11.76
N LEU A 57 4.18 4.81 11.93
CA LEU A 57 4.97 5.37 10.85
C LEU A 57 5.71 4.27 10.08
N GLY A 58 6.55 3.49 10.78
CA GLY A 58 7.36 2.45 10.15
C GLY A 58 6.50 1.31 9.57
N SER A 59 5.43 0.93 10.25
CA SER A 59 4.54 -0.14 9.76
C SER A 59 3.86 0.26 8.45
N ASN A 60 3.34 1.49 8.34
CA ASN A 60 2.69 1.97 7.12
C ASN A 60 3.70 2.22 5.99
N LEU A 61 4.90 2.67 6.32
CA LEU A 61 5.99 2.79 5.35
C LEU A 61 6.33 1.43 4.74
N LEU A 62 6.51 0.39 5.56
CA LEU A 62 6.80 -0.97 5.10
C LEU A 62 5.65 -1.54 4.26
N GLY A 63 4.41 -1.37 4.72
CA GLY A 63 3.23 -1.79 3.97
C GLY A 63 3.15 -1.14 2.59
N ALA A 64 3.29 0.20 2.51
CA ALA A 64 3.24 0.94 1.25
C ALA A 64 4.42 0.60 0.33
N LEU A 65 5.62 0.42 0.89
CA LEU A 65 6.80 -0.05 0.16
C LEU A 65 6.53 -1.41 -0.50
N CYS A 66 5.93 -2.35 0.24
CA CYS A 66 5.58 -3.67 -0.27
C CYS A 66 4.57 -3.58 -1.42
N VAL A 67 3.49 -2.81 -1.24
CA VAL A 67 2.50 -2.56 -2.32
C VAL A 67 3.19 -1.99 -3.55
N GLY A 68 4.06 -0.98 -3.38
CA GLY A 68 4.77 -0.34 -4.48
C GLY A 68 5.70 -1.29 -5.24
N ILE A 69 6.47 -2.12 -4.52
CA ILE A 69 7.35 -3.12 -5.13
C ILE A 69 6.54 -4.17 -5.89
N LEU A 70 5.47 -4.69 -5.29
CA LEU A 70 4.60 -5.66 -5.95
C LEU A 70 3.92 -5.07 -7.18
N GLY A 71 3.47 -3.81 -7.12
CA GLY A 71 2.93 -3.11 -8.28
C GLY A 71 3.92 -3.00 -9.43
N LEU A 72 5.20 -2.72 -9.15
CA LEU A 72 6.26 -2.70 -10.17
C LEU A 72 6.48 -4.08 -10.81
N VAL A 73 6.35 -5.15 -10.03
CA VAL A 73 6.46 -6.53 -10.53
C VAL A 73 5.23 -6.88 -11.37
N PHE A 74 4.02 -6.67 -10.85
CA PHE A 74 2.77 -7.03 -11.50
C PHE A 74 2.49 -6.21 -12.76
N ALA A 75 2.90 -4.95 -12.79
CA ALA A 75 2.85 -4.09 -13.98
C ALA A 75 3.58 -4.71 -15.18
N ARG A 76 4.75 -5.30 -14.95
CA ARG A 76 5.52 -5.99 -16.01
C ARG A 76 4.84 -7.27 -16.45
N ILE A 77 4.30 -8.04 -15.49
CA ILE A 77 3.63 -9.33 -15.77
C ILE A 77 2.38 -9.11 -16.61
N LYS A 78 1.54 -8.12 -16.27
CA LYS A 78 0.27 -7.85 -16.94
C LYS A 78 0.34 -6.79 -18.04
N LYS A 79 1.52 -6.19 -18.26
CA LYS A 79 1.76 -5.11 -19.24
C LYS A 79 0.74 -3.97 -19.06
N CYS A 80 0.62 -3.51 -17.81
CA CYS A 80 -0.29 -2.44 -17.41
C CYS A 80 0.48 -1.39 -16.59
N PRO A 81 -0.01 -0.14 -16.51
CA PRO A 81 0.58 0.87 -15.63
C PRO A 81 0.64 0.40 -14.17
N VAL A 82 1.69 0.79 -13.45
CA VAL A 82 1.90 0.44 -12.04
C VAL A 82 0.76 0.92 -11.14
N THR A 83 0.16 2.07 -11.49
CA THR A 83 -0.97 2.68 -10.79
C THR A 83 -2.18 1.76 -10.71
N VAL A 84 -2.37 0.87 -11.68
CA VAL A 84 -3.45 -0.13 -11.70
C VAL A 84 -3.40 -1.03 -10.47
N PHE A 85 -2.20 -1.33 -9.95
CA PHE A 85 -1.99 -2.19 -8.79
C PHE A 85 -1.79 -1.40 -7.49
N ASN A 86 -1.12 -0.26 -7.56
CA ASN A 86 -0.79 0.53 -6.37
C ASN A 86 -2.01 1.23 -5.78
N ILE A 87 -2.89 1.80 -6.62
CA ILE A 87 -4.04 2.57 -6.14
C ILE A 87 -5.01 1.66 -5.37
N PRO A 88 -5.47 0.50 -5.89
CA PRO A 88 -6.31 -0.39 -5.11
C PRO A 88 -5.55 -1.11 -3.99
N GLY A 89 -4.25 -1.38 -4.19
CA GLY A 89 -3.42 -2.09 -3.22
C GLY A 89 -3.17 -1.30 -1.93
N VAL A 90 -3.11 0.04 -1.98
CA VAL A 90 -2.88 0.84 -0.77
C VAL A 90 -4.12 1.01 0.10
N VAL A 91 -5.31 0.76 -0.44
CA VAL A 91 -6.60 1.03 0.21
C VAL A 91 -6.69 0.52 1.65
N PRO A 92 -6.25 -0.71 2.00
CA PRO A 92 -6.29 -1.19 3.37
C PRO A 92 -5.45 -0.35 4.35
N LEU A 93 -4.38 0.29 3.86
CA LEU A 93 -3.45 1.07 4.68
C LEU A 93 -3.91 2.52 4.90
N VAL A 94 -4.82 3.02 4.06
CA VAL A 94 -5.26 4.42 4.11
C VAL A 94 -6.06 4.68 5.39
N PRO A 95 -5.74 5.74 6.17
CA PRO A 95 -6.41 6.05 7.43
C PRO A 95 -7.75 6.76 7.19
N GLY A 96 -8.68 6.11 6.49
CA GLY A 96 -9.97 6.69 6.13
C GLY A 96 -10.88 6.95 7.34
N VAL A 97 -10.98 6.00 8.27
CA VAL A 97 -11.79 6.16 9.49
C VAL A 97 -11.27 7.30 10.37
N PRO A 98 -9.97 7.38 10.71
CA PRO A 98 -9.42 8.53 11.44
C PRO A 98 -9.63 9.86 10.71
N ALA A 99 -9.55 9.89 9.38
CA ALA A 99 -9.79 11.10 8.60
C ALA A 99 -11.25 11.57 8.69
N TYR A 100 -12.22 10.65 8.56
CA TYR A 100 -13.63 10.97 8.75
C TYR A 100 -13.91 11.45 10.18
N GLN A 101 -13.34 10.76 11.18
CA GLN A 101 -13.49 11.13 12.59
C GLN A 101 -12.89 12.49 12.90
N ALA A 102 -11.75 12.85 12.30
CA ALA A 102 -11.13 14.17 12.45
C ALA A 102 -12.09 15.28 12.01
N VAL A 103 -12.65 15.16 10.80
CA VAL A 103 -13.60 16.14 10.26
C VAL A 103 -14.86 16.21 11.13
N ARG A 104 -15.37 15.05 11.59
CA ARG A 104 -16.52 15.01 12.49
C ARG A 104 -16.24 15.73 13.82
N ALA A 105 -15.10 15.49 14.45
CA ALA A 105 -14.72 16.13 15.71
C ALA A 105 -14.57 17.65 15.56
N MET A 106 -14.02 18.12 14.43
CA MET A 106 -13.97 19.56 14.13
C MET A 106 -15.37 20.19 14.04
N VAL A 107 -16.31 19.53 13.36
CA VAL A 107 -17.69 20.01 13.21
C VAL A 107 -18.44 20.00 14.54
N GLU A 108 -18.16 19.03 15.40
CA GLU A 108 -18.75 18.91 16.75
C GLU A 108 -18.08 19.84 17.79
N GLY A 109 -17.07 20.63 17.40
CA GLY A 109 -16.35 21.55 18.29
C GLY A 109 -15.36 20.87 19.25
N GLN A 110 -15.08 19.59 19.05
CA GLN A 110 -14.14 18.78 19.85
C GLN A 110 -12.72 18.94 19.31
N LEU A 111 -12.12 20.12 19.50
CA LEU A 111 -10.85 20.49 18.87
C LEU A 111 -9.67 19.61 19.33
N SER A 112 -9.61 19.23 20.61
CA SER A 112 -8.54 18.37 21.13
C SER A 112 -8.51 17.00 20.45
N ASP A 113 -9.67 16.37 20.26
CA ASP A 113 -9.76 15.07 19.56
C ASP A 113 -9.47 15.21 18.06
N ALA A 114 -9.90 16.33 17.47
CA ALA A 114 -9.63 16.63 16.07
C ALA A 114 -8.12 16.75 15.79
N GLU A 115 -7.38 17.46 16.64
CA GLU A 115 -5.93 17.65 16.51
C GLU A 115 -5.18 16.31 16.48
N ASP A 116 -5.47 15.42 17.43
CA ASP A 116 -4.85 14.09 17.52
C ASP A 116 -5.14 13.23 16.28
N LEU A 117 -6.38 13.27 15.79
CA LEU A 117 -6.79 12.51 14.61
C LEU A 117 -6.15 13.07 13.33
N ILE A 118 -6.06 14.39 13.18
CA ILE A 118 -5.39 15.05 12.05
C ILE A 118 -3.91 14.68 12.03
N LEU A 119 -3.22 14.79 13.16
CA LEU A 119 -1.80 14.41 13.27
C LEU A 119 -1.60 12.94 12.94
N ARG A 120 -2.48 12.05 13.42
CA ARG A 120 -2.44 10.63 13.08
C ARG A 120 -2.58 10.41 11.57
N VAL A 121 -3.54 11.07 10.92
CA VAL A 121 -3.75 10.95 9.48
C VAL A 121 -2.52 11.45 8.72
N ALA A 122 -1.99 12.62 9.09
CA ALA A 122 -0.82 13.23 8.46
C ALA A 122 0.42 12.33 8.55
N ILE A 123 0.74 11.79 9.72
CA ILE A 123 1.88 10.89 9.92
C ILE A 123 1.74 9.64 9.03
N VAL A 124 0.54 9.07 8.97
CA VAL A 124 0.29 7.86 8.17
C VAL A 124 0.38 8.16 6.68
N THR A 125 -0.21 9.25 6.18
CA THR A 125 -0.17 9.59 4.75
C THR A 125 1.25 9.91 4.30
N ILE A 126 2.04 10.62 5.12
CA ILE A 126 3.46 10.86 4.88
C ILE A 126 4.23 9.54 4.83
N ALA A 127 3.98 8.61 5.77
CA ALA A 127 4.62 7.29 5.75
C ALA A 127 4.32 6.50 4.47
N ILE A 128 3.05 6.51 4.02
CA ILE A 128 2.64 5.85 2.78
C ILE A 128 3.32 6.49 1.56
N ALA A 129 3.35 7.82 1.49
CA ALA A 129 4.01 8.56 0.41
C ALA A 129 5.51 8.23 0.34
N MET A 130 6.20 8.22 1.50
CA MET A 130 7.61 7.82 1.58
C MET A 130 7.82 6.37 1.15
N GLY A 131 6.97 5.44 1.59
CA GLY A 131 7.05 4.03 1.18
C GLY A 131 6.92 3.85 -0.33
N PHE A 132 5.99 4.57 -0.98
CA PHE A 132 5.87 4.54 -2.43
C PHE A 132 7.05 5.19 -3.16
N MET A 133 7.55 6.32 -2.66
CA MET A 133 8.74 6.97 -3.22
C MET A 133 9.93 6.03 -3.20
N LEU A 134 10.18 5.36 -2.07
CA LEU A 134 11.26 4.37 -1.94
C LEU A 134 11.06 3.19 -2.90
N ALA A 135 9.83 2.68 -3.05
CA ALA A 135 9.55 1.62 -4.01
C ALA A 135 9.89 2.03 -5.45
N GLN A 136 9.53 3.26 -5.84
CA GLN A 136 9.81 3.81 -7.17
C GLN A 136 11.32 3.96 -7.40
N LEU A 137 12.06 4.52 -6.44
CA LEU A 137 13.52 4.66 -6.52
C LEU A 137 14.21 3.29 -6.68
N MET A 138 13.80 2.29 -5.89
CA MET A 138 14.30 0.92 -6.03
C MET A 138 13.99 0.35 -7.43
N GLY A 139 12.79 0.61 -7.93
CA GLY A 139 12.36 0.25 -9.28
C GLY A 139 13.29 0.83 -10.34
N GLU A 140 13.51 2.15 -10.33
CA GLU A 140 14.34 2.87 -11.30
C GLU A 140 15.79 2.37 -11.30
N ILE A 141 16.40 2.20 -10.13
CA ILE A 141 17.76 1.66 -10.00
C ILE A 141 17.85 0.27 -10.61
N PHE A 142 16.88 -0.59 -10.33
CA PHE A 142 16.84 -1.96 -10.85
C PHE A 142 16.68 -1.98 -12.38
N PHE A 143 15.80 -1.14 -12.93
CA PHE A 143 15.58 -1.03 -14.37
C PHE A 143 16.77 -0.45 -15.12
N LYS A 144 17.36 0.65 -14.61
CA LYS A 144 18.51 1.34 -15.22
C LYS A 144 19.73 0.42 -15.29
N THR A 145 20.00 -0.30 -14.21
CA THR A 145 21.10 -1.28 -14.14
C THR A 145 20.90 -2.44 -15.12
N ARG A 146 19.67 -2.94 -15.26
CA ARG A 146 19.35 -4.04 -16.18
C ARG A 146 19.47 -3.63 -17.65
N ASN A 147 19.06 -2.40 -18.01
CA ASN A 147 19.16 -1.92 -19.38
C ASN A 147 20.63 -1.70 -19.80
N ASN A 148 21.46 -1.16 -18.91
CA ASN A 148 22.90 -1.00 -19.15
C ASN A 148 23.63 -2.33 -19.33
N ARG A 149 23.26 -3.38 -18.58
CA ARG A 149 23.84 -4.72 -18.75
C ARG A 149 23.45 -5.38 -20.07
N LYS A 150 22.22 -5.17 -20.57
CA LYS A 150 21.79 -5.67 -21.88
C LYS A 150 22.54 -4.98 -23.03
N ASN A 151 22.74 -3.66 -22.94
CA ASN A 151 23.44 -2.92 -23.98
C ASN A 151 24.93 -3.32 -24.05
N LYS A 152 25.57 -3.58 -22.91
CA LYS A 152 26.97 -4.03 -22.87
C LYS A 152 27.18 -5.46 -23.41
N LYS A 153 26.14 -6.31 -23.39
CA LYS A 153 26.18 -7.68 -23.92
C LYS A 153 25.86 -7.77 -25.42
N ASN A 154 25.29 -6.72 -26.00
CA ASN A 154 25.08 -6.61 -27.45
C ASN A 154 26.27 -5.92 -28.17
N LEU A 155 27.24 -5.42 -27.41
CA LEU A 155 28.46 -4.77 -27.91
C LEU A 155 29.69 -5.71 -27.87
N VAL A 156 29.51 -6.95 -27.42
CA VAL A 156 30.52 -8.02 -27.38
C VAL A 156 29.97 -9.19 -28.18
#